data_AF-A0A7J7IC42-F1
#
_entry.id   AF-A0A7J7IC42-F1
#
_cell.length_a   1.000
_cell.length_b   1.000
_cell.length_c   1.000
_cell.angle_alpha   90.00
_cell.angle_beta   90.00
_cell.angle_gamma   90.00
#
_symmetry.space_group_name_H-M   'P 1'
#
loop_
_entity.id
_entity.type
_entity.pdbx_description
1 polymer ?
#
loop_
_entity_poly.entity_id
_entity_poly.type
_entity_poly.pdbx_seq_one_letter_code
_entity_poly.pdbx_strand_id
1 'polypeptide(L)'
;MQPTLNPVSTAKETFSSSRSSGDIVFVSRLLRHFWDTKRGEVVVLRSPDQGPRKRLIKRVVALEGDRIYNCRTGKEVEIPRGCCWIEGDNRALSRDSASHYGPVPLGLIEGRVIAIVWPPGRWQMLSAPQRTESSVDSGLGLESELPSTIRALAKPTRSK
;
A
#
# COMPACT_ATOMS: atom_id res chain seq x y z
N MET A 1 -6.47 -8.11 -16.82
CA MET A 1 -5.17 -7.73 -16.23
C MET A 1 -4.36 -9.01 -16.00
N GLN A 2 -3.12 -9.06 -16.47
CA GLN A 2 -2.22 -10.20 -16.28
C GLN A 2 -1.72 -10.23 -14.82
N PRO A 3 -1.55 -11.39 -14.17
CA PRO A 3 -1.03 -11.47 -12.80
C PRO A 3 0.37 -10.83 -12.72
N THR A 4 0.58 -9.92 -11.76
CA THR A 4 1.87 -9.25 -11.60
C THR A 4 2.95 -10.20 -11.11
N LEU A 5 2.58 -11.23 -10.34
CA LEU A 5 3.51 -12.25 -9.85
C LEU A 5 2.97 -13.66 -10.11
N ASN A 6 3.87 -14.53 -10.58
CA ASN A 6 3.70 -15.98 -10.67
C ASN A 6 4.57 -16.64 -9.58
N PRO A 7 4.12 -16.66 -8.31
CA PRO A 7 4.86 -17.35 -7.28
C PRO A 7 4.77 -18.86 -7.51
N VAL A 8 5.91 -19.57 -7.55
CA VAL A 8 5.88 -21.01 -7.26
C VAL A 8 5.47 -21.12 -5.81
N SER A 9 4.44 -21.92 -5.52
CA SER A 9 4.02 -22.19 -4.15
C SER A 9 5.23 -22.64 -3.33
N THR A 10 5.73 -21.78 -2.45
CA THR A 10 6.78 -22.12 -1.49
C THR A 10 6.19 -23.04 -0.43
N ALA A 11 5.89 -24.27 -0.81
CA ALA A 11 5.52 -25.37 0.07
C ALA A 11 5.61 -26.68 -0.74
N LYS A 12 6.70 -27.43 -0.51
CA LYS A 12 7.07 -28.71 -1.14
C LYS A 12 7.50 -28.62 -2.61
N GLU A 13 8.23 -29.65 -3.04
CA GLU A 13 8.91 -29.82 -4.33
C GLU A 13 10.32 -29.20 -4.41
N THR A 14 11.20 -29.61 -3.49
CA THR A 14 12.63 -29.68 -3.80
C THR A 14 12.85 -30.91 -4.69
N PHE A 15 13.47 -30.72 -5.86
CA PHE A 15 13.91 -31.76 -6.82
C PHE A 15 12.82 -32.53 -7.59
N SER A 16 12.09 -31.85 -8.47
CA SER A 16 11.61 -32.49 -9.71
C SER A 16 11.85 -31.56 -10.89
N SER A 17 12.69 -32.01 -11.81
CA SER A 17 13.09 -31.30 -13.03
C SER A 17 11.90 -31.13 -13.98
N SER A 18 11.10 -30.10 -13.76
CA SER A 18 10.21 -29.50 -14.76
C SER A 18 10.17 -27.99 -14.51
N ARG A 19 10.71 -27.24 -15.45
CA ARG A 19 11.23 -25.88 -15.29
C ARG A 19 10.12 -24.82 -15.32
N SER A 20 9.17 -24.89 -14.38
CA SER A 20 8.27 -23.78 -14.07
C SER A 20 9.08 -22.69 -13.37
N SER A 21 9.70 -21.82 -14.15
CA SER A 21 10.54 -20.72 -13.68
C SER A 21 9.68 -19.70 -12.94
N GLY A 22 9.59 -19.81 -11.62
CA GLY A 22 8.89 -18.83 -10.80
C GLY A 22 9.58 -17.47 -10.80
N ASP A 23 8.79 -16.45 -10.46
CA ASP A 23 9.32 -15.11 -10.34
C ASP A 23 10.19 -14.99 -9.10
N ILE A 24 11.42 -14.49 -9.27
CA ILE A 24 12.26 -14.08 -8.15
C ILE A 24 12.02 -12.60 -7.94
N VAL A 25 11.71 -12.23 -6.70
CA VAL A 25 11.41 -10.85 -6.32
C VAL A 25 12.38 -10.34 -5.26
N PHE A 26 12.75 -9.07 -5.36
CA PHE A 26 13.53 -8.39 -4.35
C PHE A 26 12.58 -7.78 -3.31
N VAL A 27 12.77 -8.17 -2.06
CA VAL A 27 11.94 -7.76 -0.93
C VAL A 27 12.76 -6.86 -0.02
N SER A 28 12.32 -5.62 0.12
CA SER A 28 12.82 -4.75 1.17
C SER A 28 12.28 -5.22 2.52
N ARG A 29 13.17 -5.41 3.50
CA ARG A 29 12.83 -5.68 4.93
C ARG A 29 13.42 -4.63 5.90
N LEU A 30 13.81 -3.44 5.41
CA LEU A 30 14.22 -2.36 6.33
C LEU A 30 13.12 -2.06 7.36
N LEU A 31 13.49 -1.33 8.41
CA LEU A 31 12.74 -1.22 9.67
C LEU A 31 11.21 -1.08 9.47
N ARG A 32 10.50 -2.17 9.79
CA ARG A 32 9.03 -2.32 9.73
C ARG A 32 8.26 -1.19 10.41
N HIS A 33 8.89 -0.53 11.39
CA HIS A 33 8.28 0.53 12.19
C HIS A 33 8.28 1.91 11.51
N PHE A 34 9.12 2.10 10.49
CA PHE A 34 9.28 3.40 9.82
C PHE A 34 8.65 3.44 8.42
N TRP A 35 7.81 2.46 8.09
CA TRP A 35 7.25 2.34 6.75
C TRP A 35 5.77 2.65 6.71
N ASP A 36 5.47 3.75 6.04
CA ASP A 36 4.14 4.11 5.59
C ASP A 36 3.74 3.16 4.45
N THR A 37 2.90 2.18 4.75
CA THR A 37 2.37 1.23 3.76
C THR A 37 1.33 1.96 2.92
N LYS A 38 1.46 1.90 1.60
CA LYS A 38 0.55 2.59 0.69
C LYS A 38 -0.30 1.64 -0.13
N ARG A 39 -1.42 2.17 -0.62
CA ARG A 39 -2.28 1.44 -1.54
C ARG A 39 -1.53 1.09 -2.82
N GLY A 40 -1.86 -0.07 -3.39
CA GLY A 40 -1.25 -0.60 -4.60
C GLY A 40 0.07 -1.34 -4.37
N GLU A 41 0.66 -1.27 -3.18
CA GLU A 41 1.94 -1.91 -2.89
C GLU A 41 1.80 -3.42 -2.78
N VAL A 42 2.82 -4.14 -3.24
CA VAL A 42 2.91 -5.59 -3.07
C VAL A 42 3.72 -5.87 -1.82
N VAL A 43 3.13 -6.60 -0.88
CA VAL A 43 3.69 -6.87 0.43
C VAL A 43 3.85 -8.36 0.66
N VAL A 44 4.89 -8.71 1.40
CA VAL A 44 5.09 -10.04 1.96
C VAL A 44 4.60 -10.02 3.39
N LEU A 45 3.67 -10.91 3.73
CA LEU A 45 3.10 -11.00 5.06
C LEU A 45 3.08 -12.43 5.58
N ARG A 46 2.95 -12.58 6.90
CA ARG A 46 2.65 -13.87 7.53
C ARG A 46 1.19 -14.26 7.28
N SER A 47 0.97 -15.54 7.00
CA SER A 47 -0.39 -16.08 6.85
C SER A 47 -1.16 -15.92 8.16
N PRO A 48 -2.35 -15.29 8.15
CA PRO A 48 -3.17 -15.17 9.37
C PRO A 48 -3.71 -16.53 9.87
N ASP A 49 -3.93 -17.45 8.94
CA ASP A 49 -4.65 -18.73 9.14
C ASP A 49 -3.75 -19.96 9.21
N GLN A 50 -2.71 -20.02 8.37
CA GLN A 50 -1.89 -21.22 8.13
C GLN A 50 -0.59 -21.23 8.94
N GLY A 51 -0.50 -20.39 9.97
CA GLY A 51 0.59 -20.35 10.95
C GLY A 51 1.78 -19.44 10.59
N PRO A 52 2.67 -19.18 11.56
CA PRO A 52 3.68 -18.13 11.50
C PRO A 52 4.84 -18.41 10.54
N ARG A 53 4.94 -19.62 9.99
CA ARG A 53 5.97 -20.00 9.01
C ARG A 53 5.55 -19.76 7.57
N LYS A 54 4.25 -19.72 7.28
CA LYS A 54 3.77 -19.51 5.91
C LYS A 54 3.80 -18.02 5.57
N ARG A 55 4.38 -17.68 4.42
CA ARG A 55 4.40 -16.32 3.87
C ARG A 55 3.45 -16.24 2.69
N LEU A 56 2.80 -15.10 2.57
CA LEU A 56 1.93 -14.75 1.46
C LEU A 56 2.50 -13.50 0.79
N ILE A 57 2.36 -13.43 -0.52
CA ILE A 57 2.64 -12.21 -1.29
C ILE A 57 1.30 -11.73 -1.84
N LYS A 58 0.88 -10.52 -1.45
CA LYS A 58 -0.42 -9.93 -1.80
C LYS A 58 -0.26 -8.45 -2.05
N ARG A 59 -1.25 -7.85 -2.72
CA ARG A 59 -1.33 -6.43 -2.96
C ARG A 59 -2.21 -5.75 -1.92
N VAL A 60 -1.75 -4.63 -1.38
CA VAL A 60 -2.56 -3.76 -0.52
C VAL A 60 -3.53 -2.98 -1.40
N VAL A 61 -4.82 -3.16 -1.16
CA VAL A 61 -5.88 -2.47 -1.91
C VAL A 61 -6.42 -1.28 -1.11
N ALA A 62 -6.56 -1.45 0.20
CA ALA A 62 -7.07 -0.44 1.12
C ALA A 62 -6.32 -0.48 2.45
N LEU A 63 -6.35 0.64 3.17
CA LEU A 63 -5.70 0.92 4.45
C LEU A 63 -6.74 1.41 5.46
N GLU A 64 -6.31 1.70 6.67
CA GLU A 64 -7.17 2.21 7.74
C GLU A 64 -8.03 3.41 7.31
N GLY A 65 -9.30 3.40 7.72
CA GLY A 65 -10.28 4.45 7.40
C GLY A 65 -10.94 4.29 6.02
N ASP A 66 -10.45 3.38 5.18
CA ASP A 66 -11.02 3.15 3.87
C ASP A 66 -12.31 2.34 3.93
N ARG A 67 -13.19 2.56 2.97
CA ARG A 67 -14.36 1.72 2.72
C ARG A 67 -14.19 0.97 1.42
N ILE A 68 -14.34 -0.35 1.47
CA ILE A 68 -14.24 -1.22 0.30
C ILE A 68 -15.51 -2.04 0.15
N TYR A 69 -16.04 -2.11 -1.07
CA TYR A 69 -17.12 -3.00 -1.40
C TYR A 69 -16.57 -4.39 -1.75
N ASN A 70 -16.85 -5.37 -0.91
CA ASN A 70 -16.49 -6.75 -1.17
C ASN A 70 -17.53 -7.37 -2.11
N CYS A 71 -17.21 -7.41 -3.41
CA CYS A 71 -18.08 -7.99 -4.43
C CYS A 71 -18.36 -9.50 -4.26
N ARG A 72 -17.56 -10.23 -3.47
CA ARG A 72 -17.79 -11.66 -3.21
C ARG A 72 -18.86 -11.89 -2.15
N THR A 73 -18.89 -11.06 -1.13
CA THR A 73 -19.84 -11.17 -0.01
C THR A 73 -21.03 -10.20 -0.17
N GLY A 74 -20.94 -9.25 -1.10
CA GLY A 74 -21.94 -8.21 -1.32
C GLY A 74 -21.98 -7.14 -0.22
N LYS A 75 -20.94 -7.05 0.62
CA LYS A 75 -20.91 -6.18 1.80
C LYS A 75 -19.88 -5.06 1.65
N GLU A 76 -20.23 -3.89 2.15
CA GLU A 76 -19.27 -2.82 2.39
C GLU A 76 -18.52 -3.07 3.70
N VAL A 77 -17.21 -2.90 3.67
CA VAL A 77 -16.33 -3.11 4.82
C VAL A 77 -15.49 -1.85 5.02
N GLU A 78 -15.57 -1.28 6.21
CA GLU A 78 -14.66 -0.23 6.66
C GLU A 78 -13.41 -0.85 7.27
N ILE A 79 -12.23 -0.36 6.89
CA ILE A 79 -10.96 -0.91 7.35
C ILE A 79 -10.59 -0.30 8.71
N PRO A 80 -10.49 -1.12 9.77
CA PRO A 80 -10.14 -0.63 11.10
C PRO A 80 -8.74 -0.02 11.16
N ARG A 81 -8.49 0.81 12.18
CA ARG A 81 -7.15 1.34 12.47
C ARG A 81 -6.12 0.22 12.64
N GLY A 82 -4.94 0.43 12.08
CA GLY A 82 -3.85 -0.56 12.10
C GLY A 82 -4.07 -1.80 11.23
N CYS A 83 -5.13 -1.82 10.40
CA CYS A 83 -5.42 -2.91 9.47
C CYS A 83 -5.30 -2.44 8.01
N CYS A 84 -5.21 -3.41 7.11
CA CYS A 84 -5.22 -3.22 5.67
C CYS A 84 -6.08 -4.28 4.99
N TRP A 85 -6.54 -3.99 3.78
CA TRP A 85 -7.18 -4.96 2.91
C TRP A 85 -6.20 -5.43 1.85
N ILE A 86 -5.99 -6.74 1.76
CA ILE A 86 -5.06 -7.34 0.81
C ILE A 86 -5.77 -8.26 -0.18
N GLU A 87 -5.39 -8.17 -1.45
CA GLU A 87 -5.90 -9.03 -2.51
C GLU A 87 -4.77 -9.65 -3.30
N GLY A 88 -4.98 -10.88 -3.78
CA GLY A 88 -4.05 -11.51 -4.70
C GLY A 88 -4.33 -11.07 -6.13
N ASP A 89 -3.29 -10.96 -6.95
CA ASP A 89 -3.44 -10.65 -8.38
C ASP A 89 -4.15 -11.78 -9.16
N ASN A 90 -4.17 -13.01 -8.62
CA ASN A 90 -5.00 -14.11 -9.10
C ASN A 90 -6.22 -14.30 -8.19
N ARG A 91 -7.22 -13.41 -8.33
CA ARG A 91 -8.44 -13.41 -7.51
C ARG A 91 -9.15 -14.78 -7.53
N ALA A 92 -9.14 -15.53 -8.63
CA ALA A 92 -9.90 -16.79 -8.74
C ALA A 92 -9.38 -17.91 -7.82
N LEU A 93 -8.08 -17.91 -7.49
CA LEU A 93 -7.43 -18.99 -6.73
C LEU A 93 -6.78 -18.51 -5.42
N SER A 94 -6.85 -17.20 -5.17
CA SER A 94 -6.20 -16.56 -4.03
C SER A 94 -7.08 -16.65 -2.77
N ARG A 95 -6.54 -17.23 -1.69
CA ARG A 95 -7.00 -16.88 -0.33
C ARG A 95 -6.49 -15.48 0.01
N ASP A 96 -7.42 -14.55 0.22
CA ASP A 96 -7.18 -13.13 0.45
C ASP A 96 -8.24 -12.51 1.38
N SER A 97 -8.15 -11.20 1.63
CA SER A 97 -9.11 -10.48 2.49
C SER A 97 -10.54 -10.62 1.98
N ALA A 98 -10.74 -10.53 0.66
CA ALA A 98 -12.06 -10.59 0.06
C ALA A 98 -12.73 -11.96 0.18
N SER A 99 -11.95 -13.04 0.13
CA SER A 99 -12.45 -14.41 0.14
C SER A 99 -12.49 -15.07 1.52
N HIS A 100 -11.52 -14.77 2.40
CA HIS A 100 -11.34 -15.56 3.62
C HIS A 100 -10.94 -14.75 4.86
N TYR A 101 -10.08 -13.73 4.74
CA TYR A 101 -9.47 -13.11 5.92
C TYR A 101 -10.22 -11.90 6.48
N GLY A 102 -10.89 -11.12 5.63
CA GLY A 102 -11.29 -9.75 5.99
C GLY A 102 -10.09 -8.82 6.19
N PRO A 103 -10.23 -7.72 6.95
CA PRO A 103 -9.13 -6.80 7.25
C PRO A 103 -7.98 -7.51 7.98
N VAL A 104 -6.75 -7.25 7.54
CA VAL A 104 -5.53 -7.89 8.05
C VAL A 104 -4.66 -6.89 8.81
N PRO A 105 -4.19 -7.21 10.02
CA PRO A 105 -3.31 -6.31 10.78
C PRO A 105 -2.01 -5.98 10.04
N LEU A 106 -1.63 -4.71 10.00
CA LEU A 106 -0.37 -4.25 9.38
C LEU A 106 0.86 -4.92 10.02
N GLY A 107 0.78 -5.29 11.30
CA GLY A 107 1.86 -6.01 12.01
C GLY A 107 2.17 -7.42 11.47
N LEU A 108 1.34 -7.97 10.57
CA LEU A 108 1.65 -9.21 9.87
C LEU A 108 2.55 -9.00 8.65
N ILE A 109 2.68 -7.77 8.16
CA ILE A 109 3.54 -7.42 7.04
C ILE A 109 5.01 -7.51 7.48
N GLU A 110 5.81 -8.23 6.70
CA GLU A 110 7.24 -8.42 6.95
C GLU A 110 8.14 -7.64 6.01
N GLY A 111 7.64 -7.28 4.83
CA GLY A 111 8.44 -6.67 3.79
C GLY A 111 7.61 -6.17 2.62
N ARG A 112 8.22 -5.30 1.82
CA ARG A 112 7.64 -4.74 0.60
C ARG A 112 8.40 -5.27 -0.61
N VAL A 113 7.68 -5.70 -1.63
CA VAL A 113 8.28 -6.13 -2.88
C VAL A 113 8.57 -4.90 -3.73
N ILE A 114 9.85 -4.68 -4.07
CA ILE A 114 10.28 -3.48 -4.82
C ILE A 114 10.65 -3.78 -6.27
N ALA A 115 11.04 -5.01 -6.60
CA ALA A 115 11.39 -5.39 -7.96
C ALA A 115 11.14 -6.87 -8.23
N ILE A 116 10.79 -7.19 -9.47
CA ILE A 116 10.89 -8.53 -10.05
C ILE A 116 12.28 -8.62 -10.67
N VAL A 117 13.12 -9.56 -10.24
CA VAL A 117 14.53 -9.68 -10.68
C VAL A 117 14.76 -10.85 -11.64
N TRP A 118 13.84 -11.81 -11.72
CA TRP A 118 13.92 -12.93 -12.66
C TRP A 118 12.50 -13.40 -13.03
N PRO A 119 12.22 -13.85 -14.27
CA PRO A 119 13.15 -14.01 -15.41
C PRO A 119 13.62 -12.68 -16.04
N PRO A 120 14.75 -12.63 -16.78
CA PRO A 120 15.34 -11.39 -17.29
C PRO A 120 14.40 -10.58 -18.17
N GLY A 121 13.54 -11.25 -18.94
CA GLY A 121 12.51 -10.61 -19.77
C GLY A 121 11.32 -10.01 -19.00
N ARG A 122 11.28 -10.18 -17.67
CA ARG A 122 10.28 -9.63 -16.76
C ARG A 122 10.88 -8.72 -15.68
N TRP A 123 12.13 -8.28 -15.85
CA TRP A 123 12.73 -7.35 -14.90
C TRP A 123 11.91 -6.06 -14.86
N GLN A 124 11.33 -5.79 -13.70
CA GLN A 124 10.47 -4.63 -13.50
C GLN A 124 10.63 -4.11 -12.08
N MET A 125 10.86 -2.80 -11.94
CA MET A 125 10.70 -2.12 -10.66
C MET A 125 9.20 -1.97 -10.39
N LEU A 126 8.73 -2.51 -9.25
CA LEU A 126 7.37 -2.24 -8.82
C LEU A 126 7.38 -0.83 -8.24
N SER A 127 6.72 0.10 -8.93
CA SER A 127 6.83 1.54 -8.67
C SER A 127 6.84 1.83 -7.18
N ALA A 128 7.89 2.55 -6.76
CA ALA A 128 7.93 3.19 -5.46
C ALA A 128 6.67 4.04 -5.30
N PRO A 129 6.11 4.10 -4.09
CA PRO A 129 4.88 4.80 -3.86
C PRO A 129 5.00 6.22 -4.39
N GLN A 130 3.99 6.66 -5.15
CA GLN A 130 3.78 8.08 -5.36
C GLN A 130 3.89 8.74 -3.99
N ARG A 131 4.89 9.61 -3.82
CA ARG A 131 4.87 10.56 -2.71
C ARG A 131 3.62 11.35 -3.01
N THR A 132 2.52 11.02 -2.33
CA THR A 132 1.35 11.88 -2.27
C THR A 132 1.92 13.18 -1.76
N GLU A 133 2.15 14.11 -2.69
CA GLU A 133 2.34 15.50 -2.34
C GLU A 133 1.15 15.80 -1.46
N SER A 134 1.43 15.99 -0.18
CA SER A 134 0.50 16.58 0.74
C SER A 134 0.14 17.92 0.11
N SER A 135 -0.96 17.95 -0.63
CA SER A 135 -1.80 19.12 -0.77
C SER A 135 -2.29 19.43 0.65
N VAL A 136 -1.38 20.01 1.44
CA VAL A 136 -1.74 20.87 2.55
C VAL A 136 -2.44 22.01 1.84
N ASP A 137 -3.76 21.89 1.81
CA ASP A 137 -4.66 22.98 1.57
C ASP A 137 -4.20 24.14 2.46
N SER A 138 -3.47 25.08 1.85
CA SER A 138 -3.14 26.36 2.46
C SER A 138 -4.40 27.21 2.37
N GLY A 139 -5.41 26.78 3.12
CA GLY A 139 -6.70 27.41 3.30
C GLY A 139 -6.92 27.78 4.77
N LEU A 140 -5.85 28.09 5.50
CA LEU A 140 -5.98 28.87 6.74
C LEU A 140 -6.08 30.35 6.35
N GLY A 141 -7.29 30.77 6.03
CA GLY A 141 -7.69 32.17 6.05
C GLY A 141 -7.58 32.69 7.48
N LEU A 142 -6.40 33.22 7.80
CA LEU A 142 -6.09 33.87 9.06
C LEU A 142 -5.26 35.13 8.78
N GLU A 143 -5.79 35.96 7.89
CA GLU A 143 -5.58 37.40 7.87
C GLU A 143 -6.97 38.04 7.77
N SER A 144 -7.31 39.15 8.39
CA SER A 144 -6.72 39.92 9.48
C SER A 144 -7.81 40.92 9.82
N GLU A 145 -8.54 40.70 10.92
CA GLU A 145 -9.35 41.74 11.57
C GLU A 145 -8.38 42.79 12.13
N LEU A 146 -7.91 43.68 11.27
CA LEU A 146 -7.21 44.89 11.70
C LEU A 146 -8.25 46.00 11.87
N PRO A 147 -8.50 46.49 13.10
CA PRO A 147 -9.44 47.58 13.33
C PRO A 147 -9.00 48.83 12.56
N SER A 148 -9.99 49.55 12.03
CA SER A 148 -9.89 50.70 11.11
C SER A 148 -9.02 51.87 11.58
N THR A 149 -8.56 51.86 12.82
CA THR A 149 -7.76 52.91 13.48
C THR A 149 -6.37 53.10 12.85
N ILE A 150 -5.76 52.05 12.28
CA ILE A 150 -4.34 52.13 11.82
C ILE A 150 -4.21 52.65 10.39
N ARG A 151 -5.29 52.67 9.59
CA ARG A 151 -5.25 53.12 8.18
C ARG A 151 -5.01 54.64 8.02
N ALA A 152 -5.09 55.41 9.10
CA ALA A 152 -4.94 56.88 9.05
C ALA A 152 -3.50 57.39 9.06
N LEU A 153 -2.49 56.56 9.37
CA LEU A 153 -1.12 57.06 9.62
C LEU A 153 -0.14 56.95 8.44
N ALA A 154 -0.55 56.38 7.31
CA ALA A 154 0.32 56.18 6.15
C ALA A 154 -0.17 56.96 4.93
N LYS A 155 -0.03 58.29 4.95
CA LYS A 155 -0.02 59.10 3.72
C LYS A 155 1.36 59.75 3.57
N PRO A 156 2.16 59.39 2.56
CA PRO A 156 3.40 60.11 2.28
C PRO A 156 3.06 61.50 1.74
N THR A 157 3.53 62.53 2.44
CA THR A 157 3.51 63.93 2.00
C THR A 157 4.41 64.09 0.77
N ARG A 158 3.79 64.36 -0.38
CA ARG A 158 4.45 64.72 -1.63
C ARG A 158 4.99 66.14 -1.53
N SER A 159 6.31 66.33 -1.57
CA SER A 159 6.93 67.65 -1.75
C SER A 159 7.30 67.88 -3.22
N LYS A 160 7.23 69.14 -3.61
CA LYS A 160 7.38 69.72 -4.96
C LYS A 160 8.77 69.53 -5.56
#